data_AF-A0AAN5T1N6-F1
#
_entry.id   AF-A0AAN5T1N6-F1
#
_cell.length_a   1.000
_cell.length_b   1.000
_cell.length_c   1.000
_cell.angle_alpha   90.00
_cell.angle_beta   90.00
_cell.angle_gamma   90.00
#
_symmetry.space_group_name_H-M   'P 1'
#
loop_
_entity.id
_entity.type
_entity.pdbx_description
1 polymer ?
#
loop_
_entity_poly.entity_id
_entity_poly.type
_entity_poly.pdbx_seq_one_letter_code
_entity_poly.pdbx_strand_id
1 'polypeptide(L)'
;MKHFDFSLRIWPISLWFVKHSGVKNPMNEVIIREITSEDKEMFLCAMQSSQALHHPWVKAPIIPEEFDEYFSRYQKPNQKSYLLLSDNNLAGVFNISEIVRGYFQNAYLGFYVVAAYAGKGYMSTGLKLILTKVFKDMGLHRLEANIQPENTRSIWLVKKNGFRYEGFSPRYLRVNDVWQGHEHWAMTYEDFIKDNNEVLEKDHIDIVAYNTEWPLLAKAEMVKLRASFPANSVIDIQHVGSTAIPGMASKPIIDIQIAVRSLEEMKIIAVPILQKLDYEYWEDNPDPERMFFVKGMPPYGNGRTHHVHIVEASSRHWKGKTFFRDYLLSHPEAAEKYQQLKIKLAQEHKYDREQYTDAKSEFINQILKLAQN
;
A
#
# COMPACT_ATOMS: atom_id res chain seq x y z
N MET A 1 56.02 37.99 -15.37
CA MET A 1 55.61 37.11 -14.24
C MET A 1 54.49 37.82 -13.50
N LYS A 2 53.25 37.75 -14.01
CA LYS A 2 52.16 36.88 -13.55
C LYS A 2 51.86 37.03 -12.05
N HIS A 3 51.02 38.01 -11.74
CA HIS A 3 50.24 38.11 -10.52
C HIS A 3 49.11 37.07 -10.53
N PHE A 4 48.90 36.41 -9.40
CA PHE A 4 47.76 35.55 -9.12
C PHE A 4 46.63 36.41 -8.53
N ASP A 5 45.44 36.33 -9.12
CA ASP A 5 44.21 36.90 -8.58
C ASP A 5 43.18 35.77 -8.44
N PHE A 6 42.58 35.70 -7.25
CA PHE A 6 41.54 34.76 -6.86
C PHE A 6 40.19 35.44 -7.09
N SER A 7 39.47 35.05 -8.14
CA SER A 7 38.06 35.42 -8.30
C SER A 7 37.20 34.20 -8.61
N LEU A 8 36.38 33.85 -7.61
CA LEU A 8 35.20 33.01 -7.71
C LEU A 8 34.26 33.59 -8.77
N ARG A 9 34.06 32.87 -9.87
CA ARG A 9 33.04 33.22 -10.87
C ARG A 9 31.66 32.77 -10.39
N ILE A 10 30.93 33.73 -9.87
CA ILE A 10 29.47 33.74 -9.80
C ILE A 10 28.94 33.69 -11.25
N TRP A 11 28.08 32.73 -11.56
CA TRP A 11 27.23 32.77 -12.76
C TRP A 11 25.78 33.09 -12.33
N PRO A 12 25.13 34.07 -12.98
CA PRO A 12 23.84 34.59 -12.56
C PRO A 12 22.68 33.66 -12.94
N ILE A 13 21.73 33.60 -12.02
CA ILE A 13 20.37 33.10 -12.20
C ILE A 13 19.67 33.98 -13.24
N SER A 14 19.21 33.40 -14.34
CA SER A 14 18.16 33.99 -15.16
C SER A 14 17.27 32.90 -15.76
N LEU A 15 15.98 33.16 -15.66
CA LEU A 15 14.85 32.33 -16.06
C LEU A 15 15.02 31.72 -17.45
N TRP A 16 14.82 30.40 -17.54
CA TRP A 16 14.39 29.74 -18.77
C TRP A 16 13.08 29.00 -18.49
N PHE A 17 11.96 29.69 -18.74
CA PHE A 17 10.76 29.04 -19.24
C PHE A 17 11.12 28.45 -20.60
N VAL A 18 11.28 27.13 -20.70
CA VAL A 18 11.30 26.44 -21.99
C VAL A 18 10.38 25.22 -21.98
N LYS A 19 9.32 25.43 -22.77
CA LYS A 19 8.66 24.50 -23.68
C LYS A 19 8.58 23.04 -23.25
N HIS A 20 7.33 22.63 -23.05
CA HIS A 20 6.84 21.32 -23.45
C HIS A 20 7.26 21.02 -24.89
N SER A 21 8.46 20.46 -25.07
CA SER A 21 8.88 19.80 -26.30
C SER A 21 8.74 18.31 -26.06
N GLY A 22 7.75 17.72 -26.75
CA GLY A 22 7.51 16.29 -26.72
C GLY A 22 8.79 15.51 -27.04
N VAL A 23 9.27 14.78 -26.06
CA VAL A 23 10.04 13.56 -26.28
C VAL A 23 9.08 12.42 -25.97
N LYS A 24 8.36 11.95 -27.00
CA LYS A 24 7.72 10.64 -26.94
C LYS A 24 8.83 9.63 -26.67
N ASN A 25 8.85 9.02 -25.49
CA ASN A 25 9.63 7.82 -25.28
C ASN A 25 9.03 6.75 -26.23
N PRO A 26 9.78 6.19 -27.20
CA PRO A 26 9.23 5.35 -28.25
C PRO A 26 9.02 3.91 -27.77
N MET A 27 8.50 3.71 -26.56
CA MET A 27 7.85 2.45 -26.25
C MET A 27 6.40 2.62 -26.67
N ASN A 28 6.01 1.84 -27.68
CA ASN A 28 4.61 1.70 -28.06
C ASN A 28 3.78 1.42 -26.81
N GLU A 29 2.56 1.95 -26.76
CA GLU A 29 1.66 1.82 -25.62
C GLU A 29 1.49 0.32 -25.29
N VAL A 30 1.97 -0.09 -24.12
CA VAL A 30 1.86 -1.48 -23.66
C VAL A 30 0.64 -1.61 -22.78
N ILE A 31 -0.11 -2.68 -22.96
CA ILE A 31 -1.27 -3.01 -22.14
C ILE A 31 -1.14 -4.42 -21.58
N ILE A 32 -1.79 -4.67 -20.45
CA ILE A 32 -2.00 -6.02 -19.92
C ILE A 32 -3.48 -6.36 -19.92
N ARG A 33 -3.82 -7.59 -20.27
CA ARG A 33 -5.19 -8.12 -20.12
C ARG A 33 -5.18 -9.62 -19.87
N GLU A 34 -6.26 -10.15 -19.31
CA GLU A 34 -6.40 -11.60 -19.15
C GLU A 34 -6.44 -12.30 -20.50
N ILE A 35 -5.86 -13.50 -20.54
CA ILE A 35 -5.90 -14.38 -21.71
C ILE A 35 -7.34 -14.85 -21.99
N THR A 36 -7.72 -14.92 -23.26
CA THR A 36 -8.98 -15.49 -23.72
C THR A 36 -8.73 -16.68 -24.63
N SER A 37 -9.77 -17.47 -24.92
CA SER A 37 -9.66 -18.59 -25.85
C SER A 37 -9.31 -18.16 -27.29
N GLU A 38 -9.62 -16.91 -27.64
CA GLU A 38 -9.34 -16.32 -28.96
C GLU A 38 -7.85 -16.05 -29.17
N ASP A 39 -7.06 -15.99 -28.09
CA ASP A 39 -5.62 -15.72 -28.14
C ASP A 39 -4.78 -16.91 -28.63
N LYS A 40 -5.39 -18.09 -28.79
CA LYS A 40 -4.70 -19.37 -29.04
C LYS A 40 -3.67 -19.28 -30.17
N GLU A 41 -4.08 -18.81 -31.34
CA GLU A 41 -3.20 -18.79 -32.53
C GLU A 41 -2.02 -17.83 -32.34
N MET A 42 -2.29 -16.61 -31.89
CA MET A 42 -1.26 -15.60 -31.60
C MET A 42 -0.28 -16.11 -30.54
N PHE A 43 -0.79 -16.70 -29.47
CA PHE A 43 0.00 -17.24 -28.38
C PHE A 43 0.94 -18.34 -28.87
N LEU A 44 0.41 -19.34 -29.58
CA LEU A 44 1.20 -20.47 -30.07
C LEU A 44 2.30 -20.02 -31.04
N CYS A 45 1.99 -19.12 -31.97
CA CYS A 45 2.97 -18.57 -32.91
C CYS A 45 4.13 -17.85 -32.16
N ALA A 46 3.79 -17.05 -31.15
CA ALA A 46 4.77 -16.35 -30.34
C ALA A 46 5.61 -17.29 -29.46
N MET A 47 5.00 -18.33 -28.88
CA MET A 47 5.73 -19.31 -28.05
C MET A 47 6.64 -20.20 -28.90
N GLN A 48 6.17 -20.67 -30.05
CA GLN A 48 6.96 -21.48 -30.98
C GLN A 48 8.22 -20.74 -31.45
N SER A 49 8.10 -19.45 -31.79
CA SER A 49 9.24 -18.62 -32.19
C SER A 49 10.18 -18.24 -31.01
N SER A 50 9.78 -18.50 -29.78
CA SER A 50 10.52 -18.13 -28.56
C SER A 50 11.11 -19.32 -27.80
N GLN A 51 10.93 -20.56 -28.28
CA GLN A 51 11.37 -21.79 -27.61
C GLN A 51 12.84 -21.77 -27.16
N ALA A 52 13.74 -21.32 -28.03
CA ALA A 52 15.17 -21.24 -27.73
C ALA A 52 15.50 -20.27 -26.59
N LEU A 53 14.70 -19.20 -26.43
CA LEU A 53 14.84 -18.25 -25.33
C LEU A 53 14.24 -18.78 -24.03
N HIS A 54 13.15 -19.54 -24.12
CA HIS A 54 12.43 -20.09 -22.98
C HIS A 54 13.19 -21.26 -22.34
N HIS A 55 13.89 -22.06 -23.13
CA HIS A 55 14.76 -23.11 -22.63
C HIS A 55 16.02 -22.53 -21.95
N PRO A 56 16.48 -23.08 -20.81
CA PRO A 56 15.90 -24.17 -20.02
C PRO A 56 14.91 -23.72 -18.93
N TRP A 57 14.50 -22.46 -18.90
CA TRP A 57 13.86 -21.81 -17.76
C TRP A 57 12.37 -22.11 -17.61
N VAL A 58 11.63 -22.19 -18.72
CA VAL A 58 10.17 -22.34 -18.74
C VAL A 58 9.72 -23.24 -19.88
N LYS A 59 8.66 -24.00 -19.65
CA LYS A 59 7.94 -24.75 -20.69
C LYS A 59 6.61 -24.06 -20.98
N ALA A 60 6.59 -23.20 -22.00
CA ALA A 60 5.36 -22.57 -22.49
C ALA A 60 4.63 -23.51 -23.47
N PRO A 61 3.30 -23.42 -23.60
CA PRO A 61 2.55 -24.17 -24.61
C PRO A 61 3.00 -23.84 -26.03
N ILE A 62 3.31 -24.88 -26.82
CA ILE A 62 3.73 -24.72 -28.23
C ILE A 62 2.85 -25.51 -29.21
N ILE A 63 1.90 -26.29 -28.71
CA ILE A 63 0.87 -26.99 -29.50
C ILE A 63 -0.54 -26.71 -28.92
N PRO A 64 -1.61 -26.85 -29.73
CA PRO A 64 -2.98 -26.53 -29.31
C PRO A 64 -3.43 -27.24 -28.03
N GLU A 65 -3.07 -28.51 -27.86
CA GLU A 65 -3.46 -29.32 -26.71
C GLU A 65 -2.85 -28.77 -25.41
N GLU A 66 -1.56 -28.40 -25.45
CA GLU A 66 -0.88 -27.75 -24.32
C GLU A 66 -1.50 -26.38 -23.99
N PHE A 67 -1.96 -25.64 -25.00
CA PHE A 67 -2.64 -24.37 -24.77
C PHE A 67 -3.98 -24.58 -24.09
N ASP A 68 -4.76 -25.57 -24.50
CA ASP A 68 -6.07 -25.85 -23.91
C ASP A 68 -5.95 -26.27 -22.44
N GLU A 69 -4.93 -27.09 -22.11
CA GLU A 69 -4.60 -27.42 -20.72
C GLU A 69 -4.16 -26.19 -19.91
N TYR A 70 -3.31 -25.35 -20.49
CA TYR A 70 -2.85 -24.10 -19.89
C TYR A 70 -4.03 -23.15 -19.63
N PHE A 71 -4.86 -22.90 -20.64
CA PHE A 71 -6.02 -22.02 -20.55
C PHE A 71 -7.00 -22.50 -19.48
N SER A 72 -7.33 -23.80 -19.48
CA SER A 72 -8.21 -24.42 -18.48
C SER A 72 -7.69 -24.23 -17.05
N ARG A 73 -6.37 -24.37 -16.84
CA ARG A 73 -5.74 -24.14 -15.53
C ARG A 73 -5.94 -22.72 -15.03
N TYR A 74 -5.83 -21.72 -15.90
CA TYR A 74 -5.95 -20.31 -15.56
C TYR A 74 -7.40 -19.79 -15.53
N GLN A 75 -8.39 -20.66 -15.77
CA GLN A 75 -9.79 -20.36 -15.44
C GLN A 75 -10.13 -20.63 -13.96
N LYS A 76 -9.23 -21.29 -13.21
CA LYS A 76 -9.45 -21.55 -11.79
C LYS A 76 -9.41 -20.25 -10.97
N PRO A 77 -10.24 -20.10 -9.91
CA PRO A 77 -10.29 -18.84 -9.14
C PRO A 77 -8.95 -18.42 -8.49
N ASN A 78 -8.07 -19.38 -8.22
CA ASN A 78 -6.76 -19.14 -7.59
C ASN A 78 -5.62 -18.96 -8.61
N GLN A 79 -5.93 -18.75 -9.88
CA GLN A 79 -4.98 -18.65 -10.97
C GLN A 79 -5.40 -17.51 -11.91
N LYS A 80 -4.44 -16.70 -12.38
CA LYS A 80 -4.67 -15.66 -13.39
C LYS A 80 -3.51 -15.61 -14.37
N SER A 81 -3.82 -15.49 -15.66
CA SER A 81 -2.82 -15.30 -16.72
C SER A 81 -3.12 -14.02 -17.49
N TYR A 82 -2.08 -13.19 -17.61
CA TYR A 82 -2.13 -11.91 -18.29
C TYR A 82 -1.17 -11.90 -19.48
N LEU A 83 -1.67 -11.45 -20.62
CA LEU A 83 -0.88 -11.15 -21.81
C LEU A 83 -0.39 -9.72 -21.75
N LEU A 84 0.89 -9.51 -22.02
CA LEU A 84 1.48 -8.20 -22.28
C LEU A 84 1.46 -7.95 -23.79
N LEU A 85 0.75 -6.92 -24.22
CA LEU A 85 0.60 -6.59 -25.64
C LEU A 85 1.28 -5.26 -25.96
N SER A 86 1.89 -5.19 -27.15
CA SER A 86 2.41 -3.96 -27.77
C SER A 86 1.86 -3.91 -29.20
N ASP A 87 1.09 -2.88 -29.54
CA ASP A 87 0.43 -2.75 -30.85
C ASP A 87 -0.35 -4.02 -31.24
N ASN A 88 -1.11 -4.57 -30.29
CA ASN A 88 -1.87 -5.82 -30.41
C ASN A 88 -1.03 -7.09 -30.67
N ASN A 89 0.30 -7.02 -30.59
CA ASN A 89 1.17 -8.18 -30.68
C ASN A 89 1.58 -8.66 -29.29
N LEU A 90 1.69 -9.98 -29.11
CA LEU A 90 2.11 -10.57 -27.85
C LEU A 90 3.60 -10.31 -27.59
N ALA A 91 3.88 -9.53 -26.55
CA ALA A 91 5.24 -9.20 -26.11
C ALA A 91 5.71 -10.08 -24.93
N GLY A 92 4.80 -10.59 -24.12
CA GLY A 92 5.13 -11.47 -23.00
C GLY A 92 3.91 -11.95 -22.24
N VAL A 93 4.13 -12.77 -21.22
CA VAL A 93 3.09 -13.38 -20.40
C VAL A 93 3.47 -13.28 -18.93
N PHE A 94 2.49 -12.98 -18.08
CA PHE A 94 2.59 -13.01 -16.63
C PHE A 94 1.52 -13.94 -16.06
N ASN A 95 1.95 -14.88 -15.23
CA ASN A 95 1.10 -15.84 -14.55
C ASN A 95 1.13 -15.57 -13.05
N ILE A 96 -0.04 -15.40 -12.45
CA ILE A 96 -0.24 -15.31 -11.01
C ILE A 96 -0.90 -16.61 -10.57
N SER A 97 -0.18 -17.42 -9.81
CA SER A 97 -0.55 -18.78 -9.47
C SER A 97 -0.61 -19.00 -7.96
N GLU A 98 -1.39 -20.01 -7.55
CA GLU A 98 -1.62 -20.33 -6.14
C GLU A 98 -1.98 -19.09 -5.30
N ILE A 99 -2.99 -18.35 -5.77
CA ILE A 99 -3.52 -17.20 -5.02
C ILE A 99 -4.16 -17.72 -3.73
N VAL A 100 -3.54 -17.42 -2.60
CA VAL A 100 -4.03 -17.77 -1.26
C VAL A 100 -4.56 -16.52 -0.56
N ARG A 101 -5.77 -16.61 -0.03
CA ARG A 101 -6.44 -15.54 0.74
C ARG A 101 -6.36 -15.79 2.25
N GLY A 102 -6.97 -14.93 3.05
CA GLY A 102 -6.97 -15.05 4.51
C GLY A 102 -5.70 -14.48 5.11
N TYR A 103 -5.05 -15.22 6.02
CA TYR A 103 -3.84 -14.73 6.70
C TYR A 103 -2.61 -14.64 5.82
N PHE A 104 -2.56 -15.37 4.69
CA PHE A 104 -1.36 -15.40 3.85
C PHE A 104 -1.34 -14.32 2.76
N GLN A 105 -2.49 -13.98 2.16
CA GLN A 105 -2.65 -12.99 1.06
C GLN A 105 -1.49 -13.01 0.04
N ASN A 106 -1.16 -14.19 -0.50
CA ASN A 106 0.05 -14.42 -1.26
C ASN A 106 -0.25 -15.04 -2.64
N ALA A 107 0.68 -14.89 -3.59
CA ALA A 107 0.69 -15.63 -4.84
C ALA A 107 2.11 -15.80 -5.40
N TYR A 108 2.27 -16.72 -6.35
CA TYR A 108 3.50 -16.90 -7.13
C TYR A 108 3.37 -16.27 -8.52
N LEU A 109 4.36 -15.47 -8.88
CA LEU A 109 4.58 -14.85 -10.17
C LEU A 109 5.48 -15.72 -11.05
N GLY A 110 4.94 -16.18 -12.18
CA GLY A 110 5.70 -16.68 -13.32
C GLY A 110 5.66 -15.69 -14.48
N PHE A 111 6.72 -15.60 -15.27
CA PHE A 111 6.74 -14.73 -16.45
C PHE A 111 7.68 -15.24 -17.53
N TYR A 112 7.40 -14.83 -18.78
CA TYR A 112 8.31 -15.03 -19.89
C TYR A 112 8.03 -14.02 -21.01
N VAL A 113 9.08 -13.66 -21.74
CA VAL A 113 9.03 -12.69 -22.84
C VAL A 113 9.02 -13.41 -24.19
N VAL A 114 8.41 -12.79 -25.19
CA VAL A 114 8.51 -13.22 -26.58
C VAL A 114 9.85 -12.76 -27.16
N ALA A 115 10.53 -13.61 -27.92
CA ALA A 115 11.92 -13.38 -28.35
C ALA A 115 12.14 -12.04 -29.07
N ALA A 116 11.17 -11.63 -29.90
CA ALA A 116 11.22 -10.34 -30.61
C ALA A 116 11.24 -9.11 -29.68
N TYR A 117 10.81 -9.26 -28.41
CA TYR A 117 10.70 -8.18 -27.43
C TYR A 117 11.74 -8.27 -26.30
N ALA A 118 12.55 -9.32 -26.29
CA ALA A 118 13.56 -9.56 -25.27
C ALA A 118 14.60 -8.42 -25.21
N GLY A 119 14.97 -8.00 -24.00
CA GLY A 119 16.01 -6.99 -23.77
C GLY A 119 15.61 -5.54 -24.08
N LYS A 120 14.36 -5.29 -24.49
CA LYS A 120 13.87 -3.95 -24.89
C LYS A 120 13.07 -3.20 -23.81
N GLY A 121 12.98 -3.76 -22.60
CA GLY A 121 12.30 -3.12 -21.46
C GLY A 121 10.81 -3.46 -21.28
N TYR A 122 10.16 -4.08 -22.27
CA TYR A 122 8.73 -4.44 -22.24
C TYR A 122 8.30 -5.17 -20.96
N MET A 123 9.02 -6.22 -20.56
CA MET A 123 8.69 -6.97 -19.34
C MET A 123 8.78 -6.14 -18.07
N SER A 124 9.69 -5.16 -17.99
CA SER A 124 9.78 -4.28 -16.82
C SER A 124 8.56 -3.37 -16.75
N THR A 125 8.12 -2.83 -17.89
CA THR A 125 6.91 -2.00 -17.96
C THR A 125 5.67 -2.84 -17.65
N GLY A 126 5.55 -4.03 -18.25
CA GLY A 126 4.46 -4.96 -17.98
C GLY A 126 4.40 -5.41 -16.52
N LEU A 127 5.55 -5.68 -15.90
CA LEU A 127 5.61 -6.07 -14.49
C LEU A 127 5.06 -4.96 -13.58
N LYS A 128 5.36 -3.68 -13.84
CA LYS A 128 4.77 -2.57 -13.05
C LYS A 128 3.23 -2.54 -13.12
N LEU A 129 2.66 -2.82 -14.28
CA LEU A 129 1.21 -2.93 -14.44
C LEU A 129 0.65 -4.14 -13.66
N ILE A 130 1.36 -5.28 -13.69
CA ILE A 130 1.00 -6.48 -12.93
C ILE A 130 1.08 -6.24 -11.42
N LEU A 131 2.11 -5.56 -10.93
CA LEU A 131 2.22 -5.23 -9.51
C LEU A 131 1.04 -4.36 -9.06
N THR A 132 0.64 -3.38 -9.88
CA THR A 132 -0.57 -2.60 -9.63
C THR A 132 -1.82 -3.49 -9.56
N LYS A 133 -1.97 -4.43 -10.50
CA LYS A 133 -3.08 -5.40 -10.50
C LYS A 133 -3.11 -6.24 -9.23
N VAL A 134 -1.96 -6.80 -8.84
CA VAL A 134 -1.83 -7.72 -7.71
C VAL A 134 -2.09 -7.01 -6.37
N PHE A 135 -1.46 -5.87 -6.16
CA PHE A 135 -1.51 -5.17 -4.87
C PHE A 135 -2.74 -4.28 -4.71
N LYS A 136 -3.21 -3.62 -5.78
CA LYS A 136 -4.37 -2.71 -5.71
C LYS A 136 -5.67 -3.43 -6.05
N ASP A 137 -5.76 -4.03 -7.23
CA ASP A 137 -7.03 -4.57 -7.71
C ASP A 137 -7.37 -5.91 -7.03
N MET A 138 -6.36 -6.78 -6.86
CA MET A 138 -6.54 -8.07 -6.22
C MET A 138 -6.40 -7.99 -4.69
N GLY A 139 -5.79 -6.94 -4.14
CA GLY A 139 -5.62 -6.77 -2.69
C GLY A 139 -4.81 -7.90 -2.04
N LEU A 140 -3.80 -8.42 -2.73
CA LEU A 140 -2.82 -9.33 -2.12
C LEU A 140 -1.78 -8.54 -1.33
N HIS A 141 -1.23 -9.15 -0.28
CA HIS A 141 -0.17 -8.56 0.54
C HIS A 141 1.22 -8.90 -0.01
N ARG A 142 1.39 -10.05 -0.66
CA ARG A 142 2.69 -10.53 -1.10
C ARG A 142 2.66 -11.21 -2.46
N LEU A 143 3.73 -11.02 -3.23
CA LEU A 143 3.97 -11.66 -4.51
C LEU A 143 5.39 -12.21 -4.58
N GLU A 144 5.52 -13.47 -5.00
CA GLU A 144 6.79 -14.20 -5.04
C GLU A 144 7.22 -14.55 -6.46
N ALA A 145 8.49 -14.35 -6.79
CA ALA A 145 9.11 -14.89 -7.99
C ALA A 145 10.24 -15.85 -7.60
N ASN A 146 10.05 -17.14 -7.90
CA ASN A 146 11.07 -18.16 -7.65
C ASN A 146 11.86 -18.39 -8.93
N ILE A 147 13.16 -18.13 -8.92
CA ILE A 147 13.98 -18.02 -10.15
C ILE A 147 15.25 -18.86 -10.02
N GLN A 148 15.60 -19.64 -11.05
CA GLN A 148 16.87 -20.37 -11.08
C GLN A 148 18.05 -19.39 -11.02
N PRO A 149 19.09 -19.63 -10.18
CA PRO A 149 20.23 -18.71 -10.02
C PRO A 149 20.94 -18.34 -11.33
N GLU A 150 20.98 -19.26 -12.28
CA GLU A 150 21.63 -19.05 -13.59
C GLU A 150 20.83 -18.11 -14.50
N ASN A 151 19.54 -17.88 -14.21
CA ASN A 151 18.66 -16.99 -14.97
C ASN A 151 18.82 -15.53 -14.53
N THR A 152 20.03 -15.01 -14.73
CA THR A 152 20.45 -13.66 -14.36
C THR A 152 19.56 -12.56 -14.94
N ARG A 153 18.96 -12.77 -16.12
CA ARG A 153 18.03 -11.81 -16.75
C ARG A 153 16.73 -11.68 -15.97
N SER A 154 16.17 -12.79 -15.51
CA SER A 154 14.93 -12.79 -14.73
C SER A 154 15.16 -12.26 -13.32
N ILE A 155 16.30 -12.62 -12.71
CA ILE A 155 16.75 -12.04 -11.42
C ILE A 155 16.90 -10.52 -11.54
N TRP A 156 17.55 -10.04 -12.60
CA TRP A 156 17.71 -8.60 -12.83
C TRP A 156 16.37 -7.90 -13.04
N LEU A 157 15.43 -8.53 -13.75
CA LEU A 157 14.09 -7.99 -13.95
C LEU A 157 13.37 -7.78 -12.61
N VAL A 158 13.29 -8.79 -11.75
CA VAL A 158 12.56 -8.67 -10.47
C VAL A 158 13.28 -7.72 -9.52
N LYS A 159 14.61 -7.80 -9.42
CA LYS A 159 15.43 -6.90 -8.60
C LYS A 159 15.27 -5.43 -9.02
N LYS A 160 15.26 -5.15 -10.32
CA LYS A 160 15.05 -3.79 -10.84
C LYS A 160 13.66 -3.24 -10.56
N ASN A 161 12.67 -4.11 -10.38
CA ASN A 161 11.30 -3.73 -10.07
C ASN A 161 10.97 -3.87 -8.58
N GLY A 162 11.99 -3.87 -7.69
CA GLY A 162 11.79 -3.71 -6.24
C GLY A 162 11.62 -5.01 -5.45
N PHE A 163 11.77 -6.19 -6.07
CA PHE A 163 11.74 -7.44 -5.32
C PHE A 163 13.01 -7.60 -4.46
N ARG A 164 12.83 -8.09 -3.24
CA ARG A 164 13.91 -8.41 -2.30
C ARG A 164 14.24 -9.89 -2.37
N TYR A 165 15.53 -10.21 -2.24
CA TYR A 165 15.98 -11.59 -2.11
C TYR A 165 15.71 -12.08 -0.68
N GLU A 166 15.04 -13.22 -0.53
CA GLU A 166 14.69 -13.79 0.78
C GLU A 166 15.40 -15.12 1.06
N GLY A 167 15.96 -15.78 0.04
CA GLY A 167 16.73 -16.99 0.25
C GLY A 167 16.87 -17.86 -0.98
N PHE A 168 17.34 -19.08 -0.77
CA PHE A 168 17.53 -20.08 -1.81
C PHE A 168 17.08 -21.45 -1.31
N SER A 169 16.27 -22.13 -2.11
CA SER A 169 15.91 -23.54 -1.88
C SER A 169 16.61 -24.44 -2.88
N PRO A 170 17.47 -25.38 -2.43
CA PRO A 170 18.03 -26.40 -3.31
C PRO A 170 16.93 -27.38 -3.74
N ARG A 171 16.94 -27.80 -5.02
CA ARG A 171 15.99 -28.79 -5.57
C ARG A 171 14.52 -28.38 -5.35
N TYR A 172 14.20 -27.13 -5.65
CA TYR A 172 12.89 -26.51 -5.39
C TYR A 172 11.83 -26.91 -6.43
N LEU A 173 12.14 -26.84 -7.74
CA LEU A 173 11.21 -27.19 -8.81
C LEU A 173 11.83 -28.15 -9.81
N ARG A 174 11.02 -29.07 -10.33
CA ARG A 174 11.41 -29.98 -11.41
C ARG A 174 11.22 -29.28 -12.76
N VAL A 175 12.32 -28.94 -13.41
CA VAL A 175 12.37 -28.27 -14.73
C VAL A 175 13.21 -29.12 -15.67
N ASN A 176 12.67 -29.42 -16.86
CA ASN A 176 13.29 -30.35 -17.82
C ASN A 176 13.74 -31.67 -17.17
N ASP A 177 12.85 -32.27 -16.39
CA ASP A 177 13.05 -33.53 -15.67
C ASP A 177 14.11 -33.54 -14.56
N VAL A 178 14.70 -32.40 -14.23
CA VAL A 178 15.70 -32.28 -13.15
C VAL A 178 15.20 -31.34 -12.07
N TRP A 179 15.41 -31.68 -10.80
CA TRP A 179 15.12 -30.79 -9.67
C TRP A 179 16.17 -29.68 -9.58
N GLN A 180 15.77 -28.45 -9.88
CA GLN A 180 16.62 -27.27 -9.91
C GLN A 180 16.46 -26.43 -8.63
N GLY A 181 17.56 -25.84 -8.16
CA GLY A 181 17.51 -24.84 -7.09
C GLY A 181 16.90 -23.53 -7.57
N HIS A 182 16.25 -22.80 -6.68
CA HIS A 182 15.64 -21.50 -7.00
C HIS A 182 15.93 -20.49 -5.89
N GLU A 183 16.24 -19.26 -6.30
CA GLU A 183 16.21 -18.08 -5.46
C GLU A 183 14.78 -17.63 -5.21
N HIS A 184 14.48 -17.28 -3.97
CA HIS A 184 13.21 -16.70 -3.54
C HIS A 184 13.31 -15.19 -3.58
N TRP A 185 12.54 -14.58 -4.48
CA TRP A 185 12.38 -13.15 -4.56
C TRP A 185 10.95 -12.79 -4.18
N ALA A 186 10.78 -11.79 -3.34
CA ALA A 186 9.46 -11.37 -2.91
C ALA A 186 9.31 -9.86 -2.90
N MET A 187 8.09 -9.42 -3.14
CA MET A 187 7.64 -8.07 -2.89
C MET A 187 6.42 -8.13 -1.98
N THR A 188 6.44 -7.34 -0.93
CA THR A 188 5.27 -7.09 -0.08
C THR A 188 4.56 -5.81 -0.51
N TYR A 189 3.34 -5.60 -0.02
CA TYR A 189 2.59 -4.38 -0.28
C TYR A 189 3.37 -3.14 0.19
N GLU A 190 4.06 -3.24 1.32
CA GLU A 190 4.90 -2.19 1.91
C GLU A 190 6.06 -1.82 0.98
N ASP A 191 6.72 -2.82 0.40
CA ASP A 191 7.77 -2.60 -0.61
C ASP A 191 7.18 -1.89 -1.85
N PHE A 192 6.01 -2.33 -2.32
CA PHE A 192 5.34 -1.77 -3.50
C PHE A 192 4.96 -0.29 -3.32
N ILE A 193 4.46 0.09 -2.14
CA ILE A 193 4.07 1.48 -1.87
C ILE A 193 5.26 2.40 -1.63
N LYS A 194 6.36 1.88 -1.07
CA LYS A 194 7.58 2.67 -0.82
C LYS A 194 8.20 3.17 -2.13
N ASP A 195 8.21 2.33 -3.15
CA ASP A 195 8.84 2.64 -4.44
C ASP A 195 7.87 3.26 -5.47
N ASN A 196 6.57 3.36 -5.16
CA ASN A 196 5.57 4.06 -5.98
C ASN A 196 5.09 5.34 -5.31
N ASN A 197 5.72 6.46 -5.68
CA ASN A 197 5.31 7.79 -5.21
C ASN A 197 3.84 8.12 -5.51
N GLU A 198 3.21 7.57 -6.55
CA GLU A 198 1.77 7.77 -6.79
C GLU A 198 0.85 7.14 -5.72
N VAL A 199 1.35 6.14 -4.98
CA VAL A 199 0.63 5.54 -3.85
C VAL A 199 0.90 6.31 -2.55
N LEU A 200 2.14 6.81 -2.36
CA LEU A 200 2.46 7.77 -1.30
C LEU A 200 1.72 9.10 -1.50
N GLU A 201 1.50 9.52 -2.75
CA GLU A 201 0.64 10.64 -3.13
C GLU A 201 -0.83 10.38 -2.77
N LYS A 202 -1.28 9.15 -2.55
CA LYS A 202 -2.62 8.85 -2.02
C LYS A 202 -2.68 8.73 -0.50
N ASP A 203 -1.55 8.52 0.19
CA ASP A 203 -1.47 8.54 1.66
C ASP A 203 -0.84 9.83 2.22
N HIS A 204 -0.96 10.94 1.49
CA HIS A 204 -0.51 12.25 1.97
C HIS A 204 -1.38 12.77 3.12
N ILE A 205 -0.85 13.74 3.84
CA ILE A 205 -1.58 14.44 4.90
C ILE A 205 -2.48 15.49 4.23
N ASP A 206 -3.68 15.08 3.86
CA ASP A 206 -4.68 16.00 3.33
C ASP A 206 -5.50 16.60 4.47
N ILE A 207 -5.46 17.93 4.60
CA ILE A 207 -6.27 18.68 5.56
C ILE A 207 -7.43 19.29 4.77
N VAL A 208 -8.62 18.74 4.98
CA VAL A 208 -9.84 19.22 4.33
C VAL A 208 -10.60 20.18 5.24
N ALA A 209 -11.45 21.02 4.64
CA ALA A 209 -12.39 21.85 5.38
C ALA A 209 -13.30 20.99 6.28
N TYR A 210 -13.78 21.57 7.38
CA TYR A 210 -14.64 20.86 8.31
C TYR A 210 -15.90 20.34 7.62
N ASN A 211 -16.16 19.04 7.76
CA ASN A 211 -17.41 18.44 7.28
C ASN A 211 -18.44 18.43 8.43
N THR A 212 -19.57 19.10 8.20
CA THR A 212 -20.69 19.17 9.17
C THR A 212 -21.37 17.83 9.44
N GLU A 213 -21.13 16.82 8.62
CA GLU A 213 -21.62 15.45 8.81
C GLU A 213 -20.75 14.61 9.74
N TRP A 214 -19.49 15.00 10.03
CA TRP A 214 -18.60 14.21 10.89
C TRP A 214 -19.20 13.84 12.26
N PRO A 215 -19.91 14.73 12.98
CA PRO A 215 -20.57 14.35 14.22
C PRO A 215 -21.63 13.26 14.06
N LEU A 216 -22.38 13.27 12.95
CA LEU A 216 -23.40 12.27 12.66
C LEU A 216 -22.78 10.93 12.29
N LEU A 217 -21.73 10.95 11.46
CA LEU A 217 -20.98 9.75 11.08
C LEU A 217 -20.31 9.11 12.30
N ALA A 218 -19.69 9.92 13.16
CA ALA A 218 -19.08 9.44 14.40
C ALA A 218 -20.14 8.83 15.33
N LYS A 219 -21.30 9.49 15.47
CA LYS A 219 -22.42 8.96 16.27
C LYS A 219 -22.91 7.62 15.74
N ALA A 220 -23.09 7.48 14.44
CA ALA A 220 -23.52 6.22 13.82
C ALA A 220 -22.49 5.10 14.07
N GLU A 221 -21.20 5.38 13.90
CA GLU A 221 -20.15 4.38 14.14
C GLU A 221 -20.04 4.03 15.63
N MET A 222 -20.15 4.99 16.54
CA MET A 222 -20.18 4.73 17.99
C MET A 222 -21.35 3.83 18.40
N VAL A 223 -22.54 4.02 17.83
CA VAL A 223 -23.70 3.15 18.07
C VAL A 223 -23.42 1.73 17.58
N LYS A 224 -22.85 1.58 16.38
CA LYS A 224 -22.47 0.28 15.81
C LYS A 224 -21.41 -0.43 16.68
N LEU A 225 -20.38 0.28 17.09
CA LEU A 225 -19.32 -0.23 17.97
C LEU A 225 -19.91 -0.69 19.31
N ARG A 226 -20.71 0.16 19.95
CA ARG A 226 -21.34 -0.14 21.25
C ARG A 226 -22.25 -1.37 21.17
N ALA A 227 -23.02 -1.52 20.10
CA ALA A 227 -23.90 -2.68 19.89
C ALA A 227 -23.14 -3.99 19.62
N SER A 228 -21.87 -3.90 19.18
CA SER A 228 -21.06 -5.08 18.85
C SER A 228 -20.32 -5.65 20.06
N PHE A 229 -20.15 -4.86 21.12
CA PHE A 229 -19.49 -5.31 22.35
C PHE A 229 -20.48 -5.94 23.35
N PRO A 230 -20.01 -6.88 24.20
CA PRO A 230 -20.81 -7.40 25.30
C PRO A 230 -21.34 -6.29 26.21
N ALA A 231 -22.52 -6.50 26.78
CA ALA A 231 -23.09 -5.58 27.75
C ALA A 231 -22.10 -5.35 28.92
N ASN A 232 -21.92 -4.09 29.32
CA ASN A 232 -21.02 -3.65 30.40
C ASN A 232 -19.49 -3.80 30.16
N SER A 233 -19.03 -4.28 29.00
CA SER A 233 -17.58 -4.36 28.74
C SER A 233 -16.95 -3.01 28.42
N VAL A 234 -17.73 -2.10 27.83
CA VAL A 234 -17.34 -0.72 27.58
C VAL A 234 -17.94 0.16 28.68
N ILE A 235 -17.14 1.03 29.28
CA ILE A 235 -17.59 2.06 30.23
C ILE A 235 -18.19 3.22 29.44
N ASP A 236 -17.40 3.80 28.54
CA ASP A 236 -17.79 4.96 27.76
C ASP A 236 -17.23 4.91 26.33
N ILE A 237 -17.88 5.60 25.40
CA ILE A 237 -17.46 5.73 24.01
C ILE A 237 -17.68 7.17 23.55
N GLN A 238 -16.62 7.82 23.07
CA GLN A 238 -16.66 9.23 22.72
C GLN A 238 -15.99 9.53 21.38
N HIS A 239 -16.57 10.49 20.65
CA HIS A 239 -15.93 11.10 19.48
C HIS A 239 -14.89 12.11 19.97
N VAL A 240 -13.65 11.94 19.53
CA VAL A 240 -12.49 12.74 19.93
C VAL A 240 -11.71 13.20 18.68
N GLY A 241 -10.57 13.86 18.90
CA GLY A 241 -9.74 14.35 17.81
C GLY A 241 -10.34 15.60 17.15
N SER A 242 -9.73 16.01 16.05
CA SER A 242 -10.09 17.28 15.38
C SER A 242 -11.46 17.25 14.72
N THR A 243 -11.93 16.09 14.25
CA THR A 243 -13.25 15.96 13.62
C THR A 243 -14.39 16.13 14.62
N ALA A 244 -14.11 16.09 15.93
CA ALA A 244 -15.05 16.37 17.00
C ALA A 244 -15.17 17.88 17.34
N ILE A 245 -14.36 18.74 16.72
CA ILE A 245 -14.36 20.19 16.97
C ILE A 245 -15.05 20.90 15.80
N PRO A 246 -16.26 21.48 15.99
CA PRO A 246 -16.98 22.17 14.93
C PRO A 246 -16.15 23.27 14.26
N GLY A 247 -16.15 23.29 12.92
CA GLY A 247 -15.44 24.28 12.12
C GLY A 247 -13.94 24.00 11.92
N MET A 248 -13.38 22.96 12.54
CA MET A 248 -11.95 22.67 12.46
C MET A 248 -11.57 21.86 11.21
N ALA A 249 -10.72 22.43 10.36
CA ALA A 249 -10.08 21.71 9.25
C ALA A 249 -9.21 20.55 9.77
N SER A 250 -9.32 19.38 9.14
CA SER A 250 -8.71 18.15 9.65
C SER A 250 -8.44 17.14 8.53
N LYS A 251 -7.61 16.14 8.84
CA LYS A 251 -7.66 14.88 8.10
C LYS A 251 -9.09 14.31 8.20
N PRO A 252 -9.66 13.76 7.12
CA PRO A 252 -11.01 13.21 7.11
C PRO A 252 -11.07 11.83 7.78
N ILE A 253 -10.60 11.76 9.03
CA ILE A 253 -10.52 10.55 9.84
C ILE A 253 -11.30 10.79 11.13
N ILE A 254 -12.27 9.93 11.41
CA ILE A 254 -13.06 9.97 12.64
C ILE A 254 -12.28 9.23 13.73
N ASP A 255 -11.87 9.94 14.78
CA ASP A 255 -11.21 9.35 15.94
C ASP A 255 -12.25 9.07 17.05
N ILE A 256 -12.38 7.80 17.44
CA ILE A 256 -13.27 7.35 18.52
C ILE A 256 -12.41 6.81 19.65
N GLN A 257 -12.76 7.13 20.89
CA GLN A 257 -12.13 6.58 22.07
C GLN A 257 -13.12 5.78 22.90
N ILE A 258 -12.69 4.61 23.36
CA ILE A 258 -13.47 3.64 24.12
C ILE A 258 -12.78 3.43 25.47
N ALA A 259 -13.48 3.75 26.55
CA ALA A 259 -13.01 3.50 27.92
C ALA A 259 -13.44 2.11 28.38
N VAL A 260 -12.50 1.35 28.94
CA VAL A 260 -12.75 0.01 29.49
C VAL A 260 -12.16 -0.13 30.90
N ARG A 261 -12.49 -1.22 31.60
CA ARG A 261 -11.95 -1.51 32.94
C ARG A 261 -10.54 -2.08 32.89
N SER A 262 -10.31 -3.04 32.01
CA SER A 262 -9.03 -3.73 31.82
C SER A 262 -8.76 -3.86 30.33
N LEU A 263 -7.59 -3.38 29.88
CA LEU A 263 -7.18 -3.57 28.49
C LEU A 263 -6.84 -5.01 28.16
N GLU A 264 -6.28 -5.75 29.13
CA GLU A 264 -5.90 -7.14 28.95
C GLU A 264 -7.14 -8.01 28.67
N GLU A 265 -8.19 -7.86 29.48
CA GLU A 265 -9.47 -8.54 29.27
C GLU A 265 -10.12 -8.09 27.97
N MET A 266 -10.10 -6.78 27.70
CA MET A 266 -10.73 -6.23 26.51
C MET A 266 -10.02 -6.68 25.23
N LYS A 267 -8.72 -6.97 25.26
CA LYS A 267 -7.98 -7.41 24.07
C LYS A 267 -8.55 -8.68 23.45
N ILE A 268 -8.89 -9.65 24.30
CA ILE A 268 -9.47 -10.94 23.88
C ILE A 268 -10.84 -10.74 23.21
N ILE A 269 -11.60 -9.75 23.69
CA ILE A 269 -12.96 -9.45 23.22
C ILE A 269 -12.92 -8.59 21.96
N ALA A 270 -12.15 -7.51 21.98
CA ALA A 270 -12.26 -6.43 21.01
C ALA A 270 -11.65 -6.76 19.66
N VAL A 271 -10.49 -7.43 19.63
CA VAL A 271 -9.80 -7.77 18.38
C VAL A 271 -10.71 -8.55 17.42
N PRO A 272 -11.30 -9.70 17.79
CA PRO A 272 -12.15 -10.45 16.85
C PRO A 272 -13.46 -9.74 16.50
N ILE A 273 -14.00 -8.90 17.39
CA ILE A 273 -15.23 -8.13 17.12
C ILE A 273 -14.96 -7.03 16.09
N LEU A 274 -13.90 -6.25 16.31
CA LEU A 274 -13.54 -5.12 15.45
C LEU A 274 -13.07 -5.58 14.07
N GLN A 275 -12.35 -6.70 13.98
CA GLN A 275 -12.00 -7.32 12.69
C GLN A 275 -13.22 -7.65 11.83
N LYS A 276 -14.33 -8.11 12.43
CA LYS A 276 -15.60 -8.34 11.70
C LYS A 276 -16.28 -7.06 11.23
N LEU A 277 -15.85 -5.90 11.73
CA LEU A 277 -16.33 -4.58 11.35
C LEU A 277 -15.32 -3.84 10.45
N ASP A 278 -14.37 -4.58 9.86
CA ASP A 278 -13.32 -4.09 8.96
C ASP A 278 -12.30 -3.17 9.63
N TYR A 279 -12.15 -3.28 10.96
CA TYR A 279 -11.05 -2.66 11.69
C TYR A 279 -9.86 -3.61 11.79
N GLU A 280 -8.68 -3.09 11.48
CA GLU A 280 -7.41 -3.77 11.68
C GLU A 280 -6.80 -3.34 13.01
N TYR A 281 -6.36 -4.31 13.81
CA TYR A 281 -5.66 -4.07 15.07
C TYR A 281 -4.18 -3.83 14.79
N TRP A 282 -3.63 -2.72 15.25
CA TRP A 282 -2.20 -2.46 15.14
C TRP A 282 -1.47 -3.09 16.33
N GLU A 283 -1.03 -4.34 16.15
CA GLU A 283 -0.34 -5.14 17.17
C GLU A 283 1.02 -4.55 17.59
N ASP A 284 1.75 -3.98 16.63
CA ASP A 284 3.06 -3.35 16.85
C ASP A 284 2.98 -1.92 17.44
N ASN A 285 1.82 -1.49 17.95
CA ASN A 285 1.71 -0.20 18.61
C ASN A 285 2.66 -0.16 19.83
N PRO A 286 3.65 0.76 19.87
CA PRO A 286 4.68 0.77 20.91
C PRO A 286 4.17 1.20 22.29
N ASP A 287 2.91 1.66 22.36
CA ASP A 287 2.27 2.17 23.56
C ASP A 287 1.35 1.11 24.18
N PRO A 288 1.78 0.41 25.25
CA PRO A 288 1.04 -0.71 25.83
C PRO A 288 -0.22 -0.30 26.58
N GLU A 289 -0.38 0.99 26.90
CA GLU A 289 -1.55 1.55 27.60
C GLU A 289 -2.73 1.84 26.66
N ARG A 290 -2.63 1.42 25.39
CA ARG A 290 -3.61 1.73 24.35
C ARG A 290 -3.67 0.63 23.30
N MET A 291 -4.88 0.12 23.04
CA MET A 291 -5.14 -0.61 21.81
C MET A 291 -5.53 0.37 20.71
N PHE A 292 -4.97 0.20 19.51
CA PHE A 292 -5.23 1.08 18.39
C PHE A 292 -5.71 0.29 17.17
N PHE A 293 -6.83 0.72 16.62
CA PHE A 293 -7.47 0.10 15.46
C PHE A 293 -7.69 1.12 14.35
N VAL A 294 -7.53 0.69 13.11
CA VAL A 294 -7.70 1.51 11.91
C VAL A 294 -8.70 0.85 10.96
N LYS A 295 -9.48 1.65 10.23
CA LYS A 295 -10.45 1.17 9.24
C LYS A 295 -10.42 2.01 7.97
N GLY A 296 -10.79 1.40 6.84
CA GLY A 296 -10.83 2.02 5.52
C GLY A 296 -9.57 1.83 4.67
N MET A 297 -8.57 1.13 5.21
CA MET A 297 -7.41 0.70 4.42
C MET A 297 -7.82 -0.33 3.35
N PRO A 298 -7.10 -0.42 2.22
CA PRO A 298 -7.25 -1.54 1.29
C PRO A 298 -7.13 -2.89 2.03
N PRO A 299 -7.91 -3.92 1.65
CA PRO A 299 -8.84 -3.98 0.52
C PRO A 299 -10.24 -3.38 0.82
N TYR A 300 -10.50 -2.90 2.03
CA TYR A 300 -11.83 -2.49 2.49
C TYR A 300 -12.16 -1.00 2.24
N GLY A 301 -11.22 -0.24 1.69
CA GLY A 301 -11.40 1.16 1.32
C GLY A 301 -10.19 1.74 0.60
N ASN A 302 -10.23 3.04 0.32
CA ASN A 302 -9.19 3.77 -0.41
C ASN A 302 -8.20 4.53 0.51
N GLY A 303 -8.34 4.40 1.82
CA GLY A 303 -7.56 5.14 2.83
C GLY A 303 -8.24 5.19 4.19
N ARG A 304 -7.49 5.51 5.25
CA ARG A 304 -8.00 5.53 6.64
C ARG A 304 -9.20 6.46 6.77
N THR A 305 -10.29 5.95 7.33
CA THR A 305 -11.52 6.70 7.60
C THR A 305 -11.86 6.77 9.08
N HIS A 306 -11.49 5.74 9.84
CA HIS A 306 -11.76 5.68 11.27
C HIS A 306 -10.56 5.18 12.04
N HIS A 307 -10.39 5.76 13.23
CA HIS A 307 -9.45 5.34 14.25
C HIS A 307 -10.24 5.01 15.51
N VAL A 308 -10.02 3.84 16.09
CA VAL A 308 -10.58 3.47 17.39
C VAL A 308 -9.42 3.26 18.37
N HIS A 309 -9.47 3.98 19.48
CA HIS A 309 -8.53 3.86 20.58
C HIS A 309 -9.27 3.26 21.77
N ILE A 310 -8.87 2.06 22.21
CA ILE A 310 -9.38 1.48 23.45
C ILE A 310 -8.33 1.69 24.54
N VAL A 311 -8.76 2.24 25.66
CA VAL A 311 -7.91 2.63 26.79
C VAL A 311 -8.64 2.37 28.12
N GLU A 312 -7.90 2.23 29.21
CA GLU A 312 -8.53 2.16 30.53
C GLU A 312 -9.08 3.54 30.94
N ALA A 313 -10.22 3.57 31.64
CA ALA A 313 -10.90 4.82 32.01
C ALA A 313 -10.04 5.76 32.90
N SER A 314 -9.14 5.20 33.70
CA SER A 314 -8.21 5.94 34.57
C SER A 314 -6.97 6.44 33.84
N SER A 315 -6.71 5.95 32.62
CA SER A 315 -5.46 6.18 31.90
C SER A 315 -5.26 7.65 31.51
N ARG A 316 -3.99 8.03 31.35
CA ARG A 316 -3.60 9.32 30.78
C ARG A 316 -4.16 9.53 29.37
N HIS A 317 -4.34 8.44 28.61
CA HIS A 317 -4.84 8.51 27.24
C HIS A 317 -6.32 8.90 27.18
N TRP A 318 -7.14 8.36 28.08
CA TRP A 318 -8.55 8.75 28.19
C TRP A 318 -8.66 10.24 28.48
N LYS A 319 -8.09 10.67 29.62
CA LYS A 319 -8.12 12.08 30.06
C LYS A 319 -7.51 13.01 29.01
N GLY A 320 -6.38 12.63 28.42
CA GLY A 320 -5.68 13.47 27.45
C GLY A 320 -6.55 13.80 26.23
N LYS A 321 -7.14 12.81 25.57
CA LYS A 321 -7.94 13.08 24.37
C LYS A 321 -9.27 13.79 24.68
N THR A 322 -9.93 13.43 25.79
CA THR A 322 -11.19 14.10 26.17
C THR A 322 -10.95 15.54 26.63
N PHE A 323 -9.97 15.78 27.50
CA PHE A 323 -9.66 17.14 27.99
C PHE A 323 -9.16 18.04 26.88
N PHE A 324 -8.33 17.53 25.97
CA PHE A 324 -7.88 18.32 24.82
C PHE A 324 -9.06 18.73 23.94
N ARG A 325 -9.99 17.80 23.63
CA ARG A 325 -11.21 18.12 22.87
C ARG A 325 -12.05 19.17 23.60
N ASP A 326 -12.37 18.94 24.87
CA ASP A 326 -13.27 19.77 25.66
C ASP A 326 -12.71 21.18 25.87
N TYR A 327 -11.39 21.30 26.02
CA TYR A 327 -10.71 22.60 26.07
C TYR A 327 -10.85 23.36 24.75
N LEU A 328 -10.59 22.70 23.61
CA LEU A 328 -10.73 23.36 22.31
C LEU A 328 -12.18 23.73 21.96
N LEU A 329 -13.17 22.97 22.46
CA LEU A 329 -14.59 23.32 22.31
C LEU A 329 -14.96 24.59 23.08
N SER A 330 -14.33 24.83 24.23
CA SER A 330 -14.60 26.00 25.09
C SER A 330 -13.70 27.21 24.80
N HIS A 331 -12.63 27.05 24.01
CA HIS A 331 -11.64 28.08 23.69
C HIS A 331 -11.41 28.19 22.17
N PRO A 332 -12.28 28.91 21.44
CA PRO A 332 -12.20 29.04 19.98
C PRO A 332 -10.85 29.56 19.48
N GLU A 333 -10.21 30.46 20.22
CA GLU A 333 -8.89 31.00 19.89
C GLU A 333 -7.77 29.95 19.97
N ALA A 334 -7.89 28.97 20.88
CA ALA A 334 -6.97 27.85 20.96
C ALA A 334 -7.22 26.85 19.81
N ALA A 335 -8.48 26.63 19.45
CA ALA A 335 -8.86 25.79 18.31
C ALA A 335 -8.32 26.36 16.98
N GLU A 336 -8.41 27.67 16.79
CA GLU A 336 -7.85 28.35 15.61
C GLU A 336 -6.33 28.19 15.51
N LYS A 337 -5.60 28.44 16.61
CA LYS A 337 -4.15 28.24 16.66
C LYS A 337 -3.76 26.79 16.34
N TYR A 338 -4.51 25.83 16.87
CA TYR A 338 -4.26 24.42 16.59
C TYR A 338 -4.50 24.07 15.12
N GLN A 339 -5.54 24.63 14.51
CA GLN A 339 -5.80 24.47 13.08
C GLN A 339 -4.68 25.03 12.22
N GLN A 340 -4.24 26.26 12.49
CA GLN A 340 -3.14 26.90 11.75
C GLN A 340 -1.85 26.07 11.84
N LEU A 341 -1.52 25.56 13.03
CA LEU A 341 -0.39 24.66 13.23
C LEU A 341 -0.51 23.40 12.38
N LYS A 342 -1.68 22.73 12.37
CA LYS A 342 -1.88 21.53 11.56
C LYS A 342 -1.74 21.78 10.07
N ILE A 343 -2.25 22.89 9.56
CA ILE A 343 -2.15 23.25 8.14
C ILE A 343 -0.67 23.45 7.77
N LYS A 344 0.07 24.19 8.59
CA LYS A 344 1.51 24.40 8.41
C LYS A 344 2.28 23.07 8.41
N LEU A 345 2.07 22.23 9.43
CA LEU A 345 2.76 20.94 9.55
C LEU A 345 2.40 19.96 8.43
N ALA A 346 1.17 20.01 7.92
CA ALA A 346 0.77 19.18 6.77
C ALA A 346 1.50 19.58 5.48
N GLN A 347 1.86 20.87 5.33
CA GLN A 347 2.68 21.34 4.22
C GLN A 347 4.16 20.94 4.39
N GLU A 348 4.69 21.05 5.61
CA GLU A 348 6.09 20.73 5.93
C GLU A 348 6.37 19.21 5.90
N HIS A 349 5.42 18.40 6.34
CA HIS A 349 5.54 16.94 6.49
C HIS A 349 4.52 16.17 5.66
N LYS A 350 4.30 16.60 4.40
CA LYS A 350 3.23 16.09 3.52
C LYS A 350 3.17 14.56 3.41
N TYR A 351 4.32 13.88 3.43
CA TYR A 351 4.44 12.43 3.28
C TYR A 351 5.00 11.74 4.53
N ASP A 352 5.21 12.48 5.62
CA ASP A 352 5.76 11.95 6.88
C ASP A 352 4.74 12.11 8.01
N ARG A 353 3.89 11.10 8.16
CA ARG A 353 2.79 11.09 9.14
C ARG A 353 3.28 11.04 10.58
N GLU A 354 4.43 10.41 10.83
CA GLU A 354 5.03 10.28 12.15
C GLU A 354 5.57 11.64 12.58
N GLN A 355 6.39 12.27 11.74
CA GLN A 355 6.93 13.59 12.01
C GLN A 355 5.83 14.65 12.14
N TYR A 356 4.79 14.60 11.29
CA TYR A 356 3.59 15.44 11.45
C TYR A 356 2.90 15.23 12.80
N THR A 357 2.84 13.99 13.29
CA THR A 357 2.21 13.66 14.56
C THR A 357 3.02 14.21 15.73
N ASP A 358 4.34 13.96 15.70
CA ASP A 358 5.27 14.37 16.74
C ASP A 358 5.40 15.89 16.85
N ALA A 359 5.43 16.60 15.73
CA ALA A 359 5.57 18.06 15.69
C ALA A 359 4.39 18.81 16.34
N LYS A 360 3.26 18.14 16.62
CA LYS A 360 2.12 18.74 17.36
C LYS A 360 2.24 18.58 18.88
N SER A 361 3.16 17.75 19.36
CA SER A 361 3.21 17.31 20.76
C SER A 361 3.38 18.47 21.74
N GLU A 362 4.22 19.45 21.39
CA GLU A 362 4.45 20.63 22.23
C GLU A 362 3.15 21.41 22.49
N PHE A 363 2.41 21.72 21.42
CA PHE A 363 1.13 22.42 21.51
C PHE A 363 0.10 21.61 22.29
N ILE A 364 -0.02 20.31 22.01
CA ILE A 364 -0.96 19.43 22.71
C ILE A 364 -0.65 19.42 24.22
N ASN A 365 0.62 19.27 24.59
CA ASN A 365 1.04 19.27 25.99
C ASN A 365 0.75 20.61 26.69
N GLN A 366 0.88 21.73 25.98
CA GLN A 366 0.52 23.05 26.52
C GLN A 366 -0.98 23.14 26.82
N ILE A 367 -1.84 22.73 25.88
CA ILE A 367 -3.30 22.73 26.07
C ILE A 367 -3.70 21.79 27.21
N LEU A 368 -3.10 20.61 27.29
CA LEU A 368 -3.40 19.65 28.36
C LEU A 368 -3.07 20.20 29.75
N LYS A 369 -2.00 20.99 29.90
CA LYS A 369 -1.70 21.67 31.16
C LYS A 369 -2.73 22.73 31.51
N LEU A 370 -3.24 23.46 30.52
CA LEU A 370 -4.28 24.46 30.73
C LEU A 370 -5.63 23.81 31.08
N ALA A 371 -5.97 22.68 30.46
CA ALA A 371 -7.21 21.96 30.70
C ALA A 371 -7.27 21.22 32.06
N GLN A 372 -6.13 21.09 32.74
CA GLN A 372 -6.04 20.49 34.08
C GLN A 372 -6.15 21.49 35.23
N ASN A 373 -6.03 22.79 34.92
CA ASN A 373 -6.24 23.90 35.84
C ASN A 373 -7.66 24.45 35.68
#